data_AF-A0AAU0BFM0-F1
#
_entry.id   AF-A0AAU0BFM0-F1
#
_cell.length_a   1.000
_cell.length_b   1.000
_cell.length_c   1.000
_cell.angle_alpha   90.00
_cell.angle_beta   90.00
_cell.angle_gamma   90.00
#
_symmetry.space_group_name_H-M   'P 1'
#
loop_
_entity.id
_entity.type
_entity.pdbx_description
1 polymer ?
#
loop_
_entity_poly.entity_id
_entity_poly.type
_entity_poly.pdbx_seq_one_letter_code
_entity_poly.pdbx_strand_id
1 'polypeptide(L)'
;MNTYQVMIEGVFVRSPELGRLTGGFHTTFFVMAINAANASHKANKLLAKRMAAHSVVSDNAGWFMAYYWVHDIWEVTVEKYSENEGHDSGFTFFIIGRMEKLFLAVRRLFFTKYRQWLMVQPELAGSEPE
;
A
#
# COMPACT_ATOMS: atom_id res chain seq x y z
N MET A 1 17.52 -14.77 8.31
CA MET A 1 16.56 -13.65 8.16
C MET A 1 16.82 -13.10 6.77
N ASN A 2 15.80 -12.98 5.94
CA ASN A 2 15.97 -12.66 4.52
C ASN A 2 15.53 -11.22 4.27
N THR A 3 16.04 -10.63 3.20
CA THR A 3 15.75 -9.27 2.78
C THR A 3 14.72 -9.27 1.67
N TYR A 4 13.65 -8.50 1.84
CA TYR A 4 12.54 -8.44 0.90
C TYR A 4 12.34 -7.01 0.41
N GLN A 5 11.96 -6.90 -0.85
CA GLN A 5 11.35 -5.70 -1.40
C GLN A 5 9.85 -5.98 -1.57
N VAL A 6 9.03 -5.13 -0.98
CA VAL A 6 7.57 -5.25 -0.97
C VAL A 6 6.99 -4.03 -1.68
N MET A 7 6.33 -4.25 -2.81
CA MET A 7 5.59 -3.20 -3.49
C MET A 7 4.13 -3.25 -3.07
N ILE A 8 3.64 -2.13 -2.57
CA ILE A 8 2.24 -1.94 -2.21
C ILE A 8 1.59 -1.02 -3.24
N GLU A 9 0.42 -1.41 -3.71
CA GLU A 9 -0.46 -0.54 -4.48
C GLU A 9 -1.66 -0.16 -3.60
N GLY A 10 -2.02 1.11 -3.65
CA GLY A 10 -3.21 1.67 -3.01
C GLY A 10 -4.08 2.32 -4.05
N VAL A 11 -5.40 2.15 -3.96
CA VAL A 11 -6.35 2.81 -4.86
C VAL A 11 -7.47 3.48 -4.10
N PHE A 12 -8.12 4.43 -4.76
CA PHE A 12 -9.10 5.34 -4.16
C PHE A 12 -8.52 6.12 -3.00
N VAL A 13 -7.46 6.87 -3.28
CA VAL A 13 -6.80 7.75 -2.32
C VAL A 13 -6.85 9.20 -2.79
N ARG A 14 -6.66 10.12 -1.86
CA ARG A 14 -6.35 11.53 -2.13
C ARG A 14 -4.98 11.84 -1.54
N SER A 15 -4.26 12.72 -2.23
CA SER A 15 -2.97 13.26 -1.83
C SER A 15 -2.84 14.65 -2.43
N PRO A 16 -2.06 15.57 -1.83
CA PRO A 16 -1.75 16.87 -2.45
C PRO A 16 -1.28 16.76 -3.91
N GLU A 17 -0.50 15.72 -4.24
CA GLU A 17 0.01 15.44 -5.59
C GLU A 17 -1.08 15.10 -6.61
N LEU A 18 -2.22 14.59 -6.16
CA LEU A 18 -3.39 14.27 -7.00
C LEU A 18 -4.36 15.47 -7.12
N GLY A 19 -4.12 16.56 -6.41
CA GLY A 19 -5.01 17.72 -6.34
C GLY A 19 -6.40 17.34 -5.83
N ARG A 20 -7.42 17.52 -6.69
CA ARG A 20 -8.83 17.20 -6.36
C ARG A 20 -9.28 15.83 -6.88
N LEU A 21 -8.40 15.08 -7.52
CA LEU A 21 -8.74 13.82 -8.16
C LEU A 21 -8.56 12.65 -7.18
N THR A 22 -9.44 11.66 -7.29
CA THR A 22 -9.23 10.36 -6.68
C THR A 22 -8.27 9.56 -7.55
N GLY A 23 -7.19 9.04 -6.95
CA GLY A 23 -6.16 8.29 -7.65
C GLY A 23 -5.75 7.02 -6.92
N GLY A 24 -4.63 6.47 -7.33
CA GLY A 24 -3.91 5.41 -6.65
C GLY A 24 -2.43 5.74 -6.52
N PHE A 25 -1.70 4.87 -5.84
CA PHE A 25 -0.25 4.95 -5.73
C PHE A 25 0.39 3.57 -5.84
N HIS A 26 1.67 3.59 -6.20
CA HIS A 26 2.62 2.53 -5.88
C HIS A 26 3.64 3.05 -4.86
N THR A 27 4.05 2.20 -3.94
CA THR A 27 5.15 2.49 -3.02
C THR A 27 5.91 1.20 -2.73
N THR A 28 7.19 1.33 -2.44
CA THR A 28 8.09 0.21 -2.20
C THR A 28 8.70 0.30 -0.81
N PHE A 29 8.81 -0.83 -0.13
CA PHE A 29 9.51 -0.97 1.13
C PHE A 29 10.58 -2.05 1.03
N PHE A 30 11.73 -1.80 1.63
CA PHE A 30 12.78 -2.79 1.83
C PHE A 30 12.77 -3.20 3.31
N VAL A 31 12.55 -4.49 3.59
CA VAL A 31 12.40 -5.00 4.96
C VAL A 31 13.13 -6.33 5.15
N MET A 32 13.76 -6.51 6.31
CA MET A 32 14.20 -7.85 6.75
C MET A 32 13.05 -8.61 7.41
N ALA A 33 12.82 -9.84 7.01
CA ALA A 33 11.81 -10.72 7.60
C ALA A 33 12.21 -12.20 7.52
N ILE A 34 11.53 -13.05 8.29
CA ILE A 34 11.77 -14.51 8.28
C ILE A 34 11.15 -15.14 7.01
N ASN A 35 10.05 -14.57 6.51
CA ASN A 35 9.36 -15.02 5.30
C ASN A 35 8.58 -13.85 4.67
N ALA A 36 8.05 -14.07 3.47
CA ALA A 36 7.26 -13.11 2.71
C ALA A 36 6.04 -12.57 3.49
N ALA A 37 5.31 -13.43 4.21
CA ALA A 37 4.14 -13.01 4.99
C ALA A 37 4.51 -12.01 6.10
N ASN A 38 5.61 -12.26 6.81
CA ASN A 38 6.14 -11.35 7.82
C ASN A 38 6.65 -10.04 7.21
N ALA A 39 7.22 -10.09 6.00
CA ALA A 39 7.63 -8.88 5.26
C ALA A 39 6.41 -8.01 4.91
N SER A 40 5.31 -8.61 4.44
CA SER A 40 4.06 -7.90 4.18
C SER A 40 3.48 -7.24 5.44
N HIS A 41 3.49 -7.94 6.59
CA HIS A 41 3.03 -7.37 7.86
C HIS A 41 3.90 -6.18 8.31
N LYS A 42 5.23 -6.26 8.15
CA LYS A 42 6.13 -5.13 8.43
C LYS A 42 5.87 -3.95 7.48
N ALA A 43 5.70 -4.22 6.19
CA ALA A 43 5.40 -3.18 5.20
C ALA A 43 4.07 -2.46 5.51
N ASN A 44 3.08 -3.17 6.07
CA ASN A 44 1.82 -2.56 6.51
C ASN A 44 2.03 -1.44 7.55
N LYS A 45 2.86 -1.70 8.58
CA LYS A 45 3.16 -0.70 9.61
C LYS A 45 3.94 0.50 9.06
N LEU A 46 4.83 0.25 8.11
CA LEU A 46 5.58 1.31 7.44
C LEU A 46 4.70 2.15 6.51
N LEU A 47 3.73 1.51 5.85
CA LEU A 47 2.77 2.17 4.97
C LEU A 47 1.96 3.22 5.72
N ALA A 48 1.40 2.89 6.89
CA ALA A 48 0.62 3.84 7.68
C ALA A 48 1.42 5.09 8.05
N LYS A 49 2.68 4.92 8.49
CA LYS A 49 3.59 6.03 8.80
C LYS A 49 3.91 6.88 7.58
N ARG A 50 4.19 6.26 6.43
CA ARG A 50 4.49 6.98 5.18
C ARG A 50 3.27 7.73 4.66
N MET A 51 2.09 7.12 4.70
CA MET A 51 0.84 7.78 4.30
C MET A 51 0.58 9.03 5.13
N ALA A 52 0.77 8.95 6.46
CA ALA A 52 0.65 10.11 7.34
C ALA A 52 1.66 11.21 7.00
N ALA A 53 2.93 10.85 6.76
CA ALA A 53 3.99 11.80 6.43
C ALA A 53 3.74 12.54 5.09
N HIS A 54 3.15 11.87 4.10
CA HIS A 54 2.89 12.44 2.77
C HIS A 54 1.43 12.91 2.56
N SER A 55 0.65 13.03 3.64
CA SER A 55 -0.77 13.44 3.60
C SER A 55 -1.62 12.60 2.62
N VAL A 56 -1.35 11.30 2.51
CA VAL A 56 -2.14 10.36 1.72
C VAL A 56 -3.30 9.86 2.57
N VAL A 57 -4.53 10.10 2.11
CA VAL A 57 -5.76 9.74 2.82
C VAL A 57 -6.65 8.83 1.98
N SER A 58 -7.39 7.96 2.65
CA SER A 58 -8.38 7.08 2.02
C SER A 58 -9.57 7.90 1.50
N ASP A 59 -10.03 7.61 0.28
CA ASP A 59 -11.25 8.19 -0.30
C ASP A 59 -12.33 7.11 -0.41
N ASN A 60 -13.32 7.18 0.49
CA ASN A 60 -14.39 6.18 0.58
C ASN A 60 -15.72 6.79 0.13
N ALA A 61 -16.23 6.35 -1.02
CA ALA A 61 -17.51 6.80 -1.57
C ALA A 61 -18.33 5.63 -2.12
N GLY A 62 -19.29 5.14 -1.34
CA GLY A 62 -20.17 4.04 -1.74
C GLY A 62 -19.40 2.75 -2.04
N TRP A 63 -19.46 2.28 -3.29
CA TRP A 63 -18.71 1.09 -3.74
C TRP A 63 -17.22 1.36 -4.00
N PHE A 64 -16.82 2.63 -4.13
CA PHE A 64 -15.43 3.04 -4.35
C PHE A 64 -14.77 3.29 -2.99
N MET A 65 -14.37 2.21 -2.33
CA MET A 65 -13.65 2.27 -1.05
C MET A 65 -12.17 2.04 -1.24
N ALA A 66 -11.36 2.84 -0.56
CA ALA A 66 -9.92 2.68 -0.53
C ALA A 66 -9.53 1.28 -0.07
N TYR A 67 -8.51 0.73 -0.74
CA TYR A 67 -7.88 -0.50 -0.31
C TYR A 67 -6.44 -0.56 -0.80
N TYR A 68 -5.66 -1.37 -0.10
CA TYR A 68 -4.23 -1.53 -0.30
C TYR A 68 -3.93 -3.01 -0.37
N TRP A 69 -2.96 -3.40 -1.19
CA TRP A 69 -2.51 -4.78 -1.26
C TRP A 69 -1.04 -4.83 -1.66
N VAL A 70 -0.41 -5.96 -1.32
CA VAL A 70 0.91 -6.32 -1.82
C VAL A 70 0.76 -6.61 -3.31
N HIS A 71 1.18 -5.67 -4.15
CA HIS A 71 1.18 -5.84 -5.59
C HIS A 71 2.20 -6.90 -5.99
N ASP A 72 3.40 -6.83 -5.41
CA ASP A 72 4.47 -7.77 -5.66
C ASP A 72 5.45 -7.80 -4.47
N ILE A 73 6.10 -8.96 -4.27
CA ILE A 73 7.05 -9.21 -3.20
C ILE A 73 8.17 -10.13 -3.69
N TRP A 74 9.41 -9.70 -3.49
CA TRP A 74 10.57 -10.45 -3.92
C TRP A 74 11.68 -10.41 -2.89
N GLU A 75 12.43 -11.50 -2.82
CA GLU A 75 13.68 -11.56 -2.07
C GLU A 75 14.75 -10.77 -2.83
N VAL A 76 15.47 -9.91 -2.13
CA VAL A 76 16.56 -9.09 -2.66
C VAL A 76 17.85 -9.45 -1.95
N THR A 77 18.99 -9.12 -2.55
CA THR A 77 20.28 -9.29 -1.89
C THR A 77 20.45 -8.30 -0.74
N VAL A 78 21.38 -8.62 0.17
CA VAL A 78 21.66 -7.78 1.35
C VAL A 78 22.20 -6.42 0.92
N GLU A 79 23.00 -6.35 -0.15
CA GLU A 79 23.55 -5.10 -0.68
C GLU A 79 22.43 -4.16 -1.11
N LYS A 80 21.47 -4.66 -1.90
CA LYS A 80 20.31 -3.86 -2.34
C LYS A 80 19.45 -3.39 -1.17
N TYR A 81 19.32 -4.22 -0.13
CA TYR A 81 18.66 -3.82 1.10
C TYR A 81 19.41 -2.70 1.80
N SER A 82 20.71 -2.83 2.04
CA SER A 82 21.52 -1.83 2.74
C SER A 82 21.55 -0.47 2.03
N GLU A 83 21.46 -0.45 0.70
CA GLU A 83 21.38 0.79 -0.08
C GLU A 83 20.03 1.53 0.07
N ASN A 84 18.97 0.82 0.43
CA ASN A 84 17.59 1.33 0.40
C ASN A 84 16.87 1.25 1.75
N GLU A 85 17.47 0.61 2.75
CA GLU A 85 16.94 0.53 4.11
C GLU A 85 16.85 1.95 4.70
N GLY A 86 15.67 2.31 5.20
CA GLY A 86 15.44 3.63 5.79
C GLY A 86 15.25 4.76 4.77
N HIS A 87 15.45 4.52 3.48
CA HIS A 87 15.10 5.49 2.45
C HIS A 87 13.58 5.59 2.26
N ASP A 88 13.08 6.82 2.31
CA ASP A 88 11.70 7.10 1.96
C ASP A 88 11.56 7.17 0.44
N SER A 89 11.25 6.03 -0.20
CA SER A 89 10.98 5.98 -1.64
C SER A 89 9.69 6.71 -2.05
N GLY A 90 8.95 7.29 -1.10
CA GLY A 90 7.76 8.08 -1.35
C GLY A 90 6.64 7.29 -2.03
N PHE A 91 5.87 7.98 -2.85
CA PHE A 91 4.75 7.44 -3.61
C PHE A 91 4.88 7.80 -5.09
N THR A 92 4.58 6.85 -5.96
CA THR A 92 4.33 7.10 -7.38
C THR A 92 2.83 7.11 -7.60
N PHE A 93 2.25 8.29 -7.81
CA PHE A 93 0.80 8.46 -7.96
C PHE A 93 0.33 8.24 -9.40
N PHE A 94 -0.90 7.75 -9.54
CA PHE A 94 -1.60 7.62 -10.81
C PHE A 94 -3.07 8.04 -10.69
N ILE A 95 -3.62 8.55 -11.78
CA ILE A 95 -5.04 8.94 -11.86
C ILE A 95 -5.84 7.71 -12.27
N ILE A 96 -6.99 7.49 -11.61
CA ILE A 96 -7.90 6.40 -11.95
C ILE A 96 -8.98 6.88 -12.91
N GLY A 97 -9.01 6.32 -14.11
CA GLY A 97 -10.04 6.57 -15.12
C GLY A 97 -11.42 6.05 -14.70
N ARG A 98 -12.50 6.57 -15.31
CA ARG A 98 -13.89 6.21 -14.93
C ARG A 98 -14.19 4.71 -15.06
N MET A 99 -13.72 4.07 -16.12
CA MET A 99 -13.91 2.63 -16.33
C MET A 99 -13.07 1.79 -15.36
N GLU A 100 -11.86 2.26 -15.04
CA GLU A 100 -10.97 1.60 -14.08
C GLU A 100 -11.57 1.61 -12.67
N LYS A 101 -12.28 2.67 -12.27
CA LYS A 101 -12.96 2.72 -10.96
C LYS A 101 -13.87 1.51 -10.73
N LEU A 102 -14.65 1.10 -11.74
CA LEU A 102 -15.52 -0.06 -11.60
C LEU A 102 -14.72 -1.35 -11.49
N PHE A 103 -13.71 -1.54 -12.34
CA PHE A 103 -12.81 -2.69 -12.28
C PHE A 103 -12.12 -2.81 -10.92
N LEU A 104 -11.64 -1.70 -10.38
CA LEU A 104 -10.97 -1.63 -9.08
C LEU A 104 -11.93 -1.94 -7.92
N ALA A 105 -13.19 -1.51 -7.99
CA ALA A 105 -14.20 -1.86 -7.01
C ALA A 105 -14.51 -3.37 -7.03
N VAL A 106 -14.61 -3.98 -8.23
CA VAL A 106 -14.81 -5.43 -8.37
C VAL A 106 -13.58 -6.20 -7.89
N ARG A 107 -12.36 -5.73 -8.21
CA ARG A 107 -11.11 -6.33 -7.73
C ARG A 107 -11.04 -6.34 -6.20
N ARG A 108 -11.51 -5.28 -5.54
CA ARG A 108 -11.63 -5.25 -4.07
C ARG A 108 -12.48 -6.42 -3.58
N LEU A 109 -13.68 -6.63 -4.14
CA LEU A 109 -14.56 -7.74 -3.77
C LEU A 109 -13.89 -9.10 -3.97
N PHE A 110 -13.17 -9.28 -5.08
CA PHE A 110 -12.42 -10.49 -5.36
C PHE A 110 -11.32 -10.74 -4.31
N PHE A 111 -10.52 -9.71 -3.97
CA PHE A 111 -9.48 -9.84 -2.95
C PHE A 111 -10.06 -10.09 -1.56
N THR A 112 -11.11 -9.37 -1.17
CA THR A 112 -11.80 -9.59 0.11
C THR A 112 -12.36 -11.00 0.23
N LYS A 113 -12.80 -11.64 -0.86
CA LYS A 113 -13.37 -12.99 -0.83
C LYS A 113 -12.35 -14.11 -0.98
N TYR A 114 -11.35 -13.95 -1.85
CA TYR A 114 -10.47 -15.06 -2.27
C TYR A 114 -8.98 -14.85 -1.98
N ARG A 115 -8.53 -13.62 -1.73
CA ARG A 115 -7.10 -13.30 -1.55
C ARG A 115 -6.87 -12.31 -0.41
N GLN A 116 -7.50 -12.56 0.73
CA GLN A 116 -7.41 -11.68 1.91
C GLN A 116 -5.97 -11.46 2.38
N TRP A 117 -5.11 -12.47 2.23
CA TRP A 117 -3.70 -12.41 2.63
C TRP A 117 -2.86 -11.40 1.84
N LEU A 118 -3.31 -10.96 0.66
CA LEU A 118 -2.65 -9.89 -0.10
C LEU A 118 -3.04 -8.50 0.40
N MET A 119 -4.18 -8.38 1.08
CA MET A 119 -4.72 -7.10 1.52
C MET A 119 -3.87 -6.53 2.67
N VAL A 120 -3.61 -5.24 2.58
CA VAL A 120 -2.86 -4.47 3.55
C VAL A 120 -3.84 -3.51 4.23
N GLN A 121 -3.81 -3.47 5.56
CA GLN A 121 -4.69 -2.63 6.36
C GLN A 121 -3.82 -1.67 7.17
N PRO A 122 -3.42 -0.51 6.60
CA PRO A 122 -2.60 0.43 7.34
C PRO A 122 -3.36 0.88 8.58
N GLU A 123 -2.78 0.61 9.74
CA GLU A 123 -3.27 1.10 11.03
C GLU A 123 -3.02 2.61 11.07
N LEU A 124 -3.97 3.38 10.57
CA LEU A 124 -3.94 4.84 10.67
C LEU A 124 -4.10 5.21 12.15
N ALA A 125 -3.18 6.02 12.68
CA ALA A 125 -3.27 6.52 14.05
C ALA A 125 -4.64 7.21 14.26
N GLY A 126 -5.49 6.61 15.09
CA GLY A 126 -6.88 7.04 15.29
C GLY A 126 -7.91 5.91 15.46
N SER A 127 -7.52 4.64 15.35
CA SER A 127 -8.38 3.48 15.66
C SER A 127 -7.90 2.70 16.89
N GLU A 128 -7.65 3.39 18.00
CA GLU A 128 -7.76 2.76 19.31
C GLU A 128 -9.23 2.86 19.72
N PRO A 129 -9.91 1.74 20.07
CA PRO A 129 -11.15 1.85 20.81
C PRO A 129 -10.82 2.40 22.20
N GLU A 130 -11.46 3.50 22.59
CA GLU A 130 -11.52 3.93 24.00
C GLU A 130 -12.07 2.80 24.90
#